data_AF-A0A1E4MKD0-F1
#
_entry.id   AF-A0A1E4MKD0-F1
#
_cell.length_a   1.000
_cell.length_b   1.000
_cell.length_c   1.000
_cell.angle_alpha   90.00
_cell.angle_beta   90.00
_cell.angle_gamma   90.00
#
_symmetry.space_group_name_H-M   'P 1'
#
loop_
_entity.id
_entity.type
_entity.pdbx_description
1 polymer ?
#
loop_
_entity_poly.entity_id
_entity_poly.type
_entity_poly.pdbx_seq_one_letter_code
_entity_poly.pdbx_strand_id
1 'polypeptide(L)'
;MNGTSGHAHVRVAADVLLELSEDVEALGTRLCADANVIANHLRELQAIDLIAQQLRALSGLLGDAVSPGGTRFMIDIDMLASRFEGPAVNQ
;
A
#
# COMPACT_ATOMS: atom_id res chain seq x y z
N MET A 1 6.83 -7.61 -28.83
CA MET A 1 5.63 -8.25 -28.24
C MET A 1 5.62 -8.31 -26.71
N ASN A 2 6.62 -7.76 -25.98
CA ASN A 2 6.69 -7.85 -24.51
C ASN A 2 5.89 -6.81 -23.70
N GLY A 3 5.38 -5.74 -24.34
CA GLY A 3 4.73 -4.63 -23.61
C GLY A 3 3.36 -4.98 -22.99
N THR A 4 2.58 -5.82 -23.65
CA THR A 4 1.22 -6.18 -23.21
C THR A 4 1.18 -7.11 -22.00
N SER A 5 2.13 -8.05 -21.90
CA SER A 5 2.21 -8.97 -20.75
C SER A 5 2.67 -8.26 -19.47
N GLY A 6 3.61 -7.32 -19.58
CA GLY A 6 4.09 -6.54 -18.44
C GLY A 6 3.00 -5.67 -17.82
N HIS A 7 2.17 -5.01 -18.65
CA HIS A 7 1.04 -4.23 -18.16
C HIS A 7 -0.04 -5.10 -17.49
N ALA A 8 -0.23 -6.34 -17.95
CA ALA A 8 -1.15 -7.28 -17.32
C ALA A 8 -0.69 -7.67 -15.90
N HIS A 9 0.61 -7.93 -15.71
CA HIS A 9 1.14 -8.23 -14.37
C HIS A 9 1.06 -7.03 -13.42
N VAL A 10 1.29 -5.81 -13.91
CA VAL A 10 1.16 -4.58 -13.12
C VAL A 10 -0.29 -4.31 -12.72
N ARG A 11 -1.26 -4.55 -13.61
CA ARG A 11 -2.69 -4.47 -13.27
C ARG A 11 -3.05 -5.44 -12.15
N VAL A 12 -2.63 -6.71 -12.28
CA VAL A 12 -2.88 -7.73 -11.24
C VAL A 12 -2.26 -7.34 -9.91
N ALA A 13 -1.03 -6.79 -9.92
CA ALA A 13 -0.40 -6.29 -8.70
C ALA A 13 -1.18 -5.13 -8.07
N ALA A 14 -1.71 -4.21 -8.88
CA ALA A 14 -2.56 -3.12 -8.41
C ALA A 14 -3.83 -3.65 -7.74
N ASP A 15 -4.48 -4.65 -8.35
CA ASP A 15 -5.71 -5.25 -7.81
C ASP A 15 -5.43 -5.96 -6.47
N VAL A 16 -4.34 -6.74 -6.38
CA VAL A 16 -3.93 -7.41 -5.13
C VAL A 16 -3.60 -6.40 -4.03
N LEU A 17 -2.94 -5.29 -4.35
CA LEU A 17 -2.66 -4.24 -3.36
C LEU A 17 -3.94 -3.55 -2.86
N LEU A 18 -4.95 -3.42 -3.72
CA LEU A 18 -6.25 -2.90 -3.29
C LEU A 18 -6.94 -3.86 -2.33
N GLU A 19 -7.00 -5.14 -2.67
CA GLU A 19 -7.58 -6.18 -1.82
C GLU A 19 -6.88 -6.23 -0.45
N LEU A 20 -5.54 -6.23 -0.44
CA LEU A 20 -4.78 -6.19 0.81
C LEU A 20 -5.03 -4.90 1.62
N SER A 21 -5.25 -3.76 0.96
CA SER A 21 -5.59 -2.52 1.66
C SER A 21 -6.92 -2.65 2.42
N GLU A 22 -7.92 -3.27 1.79
CA GLU A 22 -9.24 -3.50 2.36
C GLU A 22 -9.20 -4.50 3.51
N ASP A 23 -8.43 -5.58 3.37
CA ASP A 23 -8.23 -6.57 4.42
C ASP A 23 -7.55 -5.98 5.66
N VAL A 24 -6.52 -5.16 5.46
CA VAL A 24 -5.80 -4.48 6.56
C VAL A 24 -6.70 -3.45 7.25
N GLU A 25 -7.49 -2.69 6.50
CA GLU A 25 -8.48 -1.75 7.05
C GLU A 25 -9.57 -2.46 7.86
N ALA A 26 -10.07 -3.59 7.35
CA ALA A 26 -11.05 -4.42 8.06
C ALA A 26 -10.46 -5.02 9.34
N LEU A 27 -9.18 -5.42 9.33
CA LEU A 27 -8.47 -5.87 10.52
C LEU A 27 -8.34 -4.74 11.55
N GLY A 28 -7.87 -3.56 11.13
CA GLY A 28 -7.77 -2.38 11.99
C GLY A 28 -9.12 -2.02 12.62
N THR A 29 -10.20 -2.03 11.84
CA THR A 29 -11.56 -1.77 12.31
C THR A 29 -11.98 -2.76 13.40
N ARG A 30 -11.71 -4.07 13.21
CA ARG A 30 -12.02 -5.10 14.22
C ARG A 30 -11.22 -4.91 15.50
N LEU A 31 -9.95 -4.53 15.41
CA LEU A 31 -9.09 -4.27 16.59
C LEU A 31 -9.52 -3.01 17.34
N CYS A 32 -9.91 -1.96 16.61
CA CYS A 32 -10.46 -0.73 17.19
C CYS A 32 -11.85 -0.91 17.85
N ALA A 33 -12.50 -2.07 17.69
CA ALA A 33 -13.73 -2.36 18.42
C ALA A 33 -13.49 -2.74 19.91
N ASP A 34 -12.24 -3.05 20.28
CA ASP A 34 -11.86 -3.37 21.66
C ASP A 34 -11.15 -2.19 22.33
N ALA A 35 -11.79 -1.63 23.36
CA ALA A 35 -11.27 -0.50 24.12
C ALA A 35 -9.93 -0.81 24.83
N ASN A 36 -9.69 -2.05 25.24
CA ASN A 36 -8.42 -2.44 25.85
C ASN A 36 -7.30 -2.47 24.80
N VAL A 37 -7.60 -2.89 23.57
CA VAL A 37 -6.62 -2.86 22.47
C VAL A 37 -6.27 -1.42 22.13
N ILE A 38 -7.27 -0.53 22.01
CA ILE A 38 -7.02 0.90 21.78
C ILE A 38 -6.15 1.50 22.88
N ALA A 39 -6.49 1.26 24.15
CA ALA A 39 -5.77 1.86 25.27
C ALA A 39 -4.29 1.47 25.33
N ASN A 40 -3.94 0.26 24.88
CA ASN A 40 -2.59 -0.29 25.00
C ASN A 40 -1.79 -0.24 23.68
N HIS A 41 -2.45 -0.13 22.52
CA HIS A 41 -1.83 -0.32 21.20
C HIS A 41 -2.20 0.77 20.18
N LEU A 42 -2.56 1.98 20.62
CA LEU A 42 -3.00 3.06 19.73
C LEU A 42 -1.99 3.37 18.61
N ARG A 43 -0.68 3.31 18.90
CA ARG A 43 0.36 3.59 17.90
C ARG A 43 0.43 2.50 16.83
N GLU A 44 0.32 1.26 17.24
CA GLU A 44 0.30 0.10 16.34
C GLU A 44 -0.97 0.12 15.48
N LEU A 45 -2.12 0.48 16.04
CA LEU A 45 -3.37 0.66 15.29
C LEU A 45 -3.26 1.78 14.24
N GLN A 46 -2.62 2.91 14.60
CA GLN A 46 -2.33 3.98 13.65
C GLN A 46 -1.38 3.51 12.54
N ALA A 47 -0.39 2.67 12.86
CA ALA A 47 0.51 2.09 11.87
C ALA A 47 -0.22 1.14 10.91
N ILE A 48 -1.17 0.34 11.41
CA ILE A 48 -2.03 -0.54 10.59
C ILE A 48 -2.86 0.29 9.60
N ASP A 49 -3.50 1.37 10.07
CA ASP A 49 -4.24 2.29 9.21
C ASP A 49 -3.34 2.92 8.13
N LEU A 50 -2.15 3.38 8.52
CA LEU A 50 -1.18 3.93 7.56
C LEU A 50 -0.75 2.91 6.51
N ILE A 51 -0.55 1.64 6.88
CA ILE A 51 -0.23 0.55 5.93
C ILE A 51 -1.37 0.36 4.93
N ALA A 52 -2.63 0.30 5.40
CA ALA A 52 -3.78 0.20 4.51
C ALA A 52 -3.84 1.37 3.51
N GLN A 53 -3.63 2.60 3.98
CA GLN A 53 -3.59 3.80 3.13
C GLN A 53 -2.45 3.74 2.10
N GLN A 54 -1.27 3.25 2.48
CA GLN A 54 -0.13 3.09 1.58
C GLN A 54 -0.40 2.05 0.49
N LEU A 55 -0.98 0.89 0.85
CA LEU A 55 -1.36 -0.15 -0.11
C LEU A 55 -2.37 0.37 -1.13
N ARG A 56 -3.38 1.12 -0.67
CA ARG A 56 -4.38 1.75 -1.54
C ARG A 56 -3.77 2.79 -2.47
N ALA A 57 -2.85 3.61 -1.96
CA ALA A 57 -2.12 4.58 -2.77
C ALA A 57 -1.26 3.89 -3.85
N LEU A 58 -0.54 2.83 -3.50
CA LEU A 58 0.26 2.04 -4.44
C LEU A 58 -0.59 1.37 -5.52
N SER A 59 -1.75 0.82 -5.14
CA SER A 59 -2.71 0.27 -6.09
C SER A 59 -3.13 1.33 -7.12
N GLY A 60 -3.54 2.51 -6.67
CA GLY A 60 -3.91 3.62 -7.56
C GLY A 60 -2.79 4.01 -8.53
N LEU A 61 -1.57 4.16 -8.00
CA LEU A 61 -0.39 4.51 -8.81
C LEU A 61 -0.09 3.49 -9.91
N LEU A 62 -0.17 2.19 -9.58
CA LEU A 62 0.06 1.11 -10.54
C LEU A 62 -1.09 0.99 -11.55
N GLY A 63 -2.33 1.20 -11.11
CA GLY A 63 -3.52 1.22 -11.97
C GLY A 63 -3.50 2.37 -12.99
N ASP A 64 -3.03 3.55 -12.58
CA ASP A 64 -2.86 4.71 -13.45
C ASP A 64 -1.72 4.50 -14.46
N ALA A 65 -0.63 3.87 -14.04
CA ALA A 65 0.53 3.59 -14.89
C ALA A 65 0.23 2.64 -16.08
N VAL A 66 -0.81 1.81 -15.98
CA VAL A 66 -1.23 0.88 -17.05
C VAL A 66 -2.41 1.40 -17.88
N SER A 67 -2.94 2.59 -17.57
CA SER A 67 -4.07 3.18 -18.28
C SER A 67 -3.64 3.81 -19.62
N PRO A 68 -4.33 3.54 -20.74
CA PRO A 68 -3.97 4.10 -22.03
C PRO A 68 -4.12 5.62 -22.03
N GLY A 69 -3.01 6.35 -22.24
CA GLY A 69 -2.96 7.81 -22.17
C GLY A 69 -2.68 8.39 -20.78
N GLY A 70 -2.49 7.55 -19.76
CA GLY A 70 -2.10 7.97 -18.42
C GLY A 70 -0.69 8.57 -18.41
N THR A 71 -0.52 9.70 -17.74
CA THR A 71 0.80 10.29 -17.46
C THR A 71 1.66 9.22 -16.81
N ARG A 72 2.79 8.87 -17.46
CA ARG A 72 3.75 7.91 -16.93
C ARG A 72 4.36 8.51 -15.66
N PHE A 73 3.75 8.24 -14.51
CA PHE A 73 4.36 8.50 -13.23
C PHE A 73 5.56 7.57 -13.12
N MET A 74 6.76 8.10 -13.38
CA MET A 74 8.00 7.50 -12.90
C MET A 74 8.03 7.70 -11.39
N ILE A 75 7.23 6.91 -10.68
CA ILE A 75 7.56 6.64 -9.29
C ILE A 75 8.66 5.62 -9.35
N ASP A 76 9.86 6.09 -9.05
CA ASP A 76 11.03 5.25 -8.98
C ASP A 76 10.81 4.21 -7.88
N ILE A 77 10.96 2.92 -8.21
CA ILE A 77 10.72 1.85 -7.26
C ILE A 77 11.73 1.91 -6.10
N ASP A 78 12.90 2.51 -6.32
CA ASP A 78 13.91 2.79 -5.30
C ASP A 78 13.46 3.92 -4.36
N MET A 79 12.69 4.89 -4.87
CA MET A 79 12.05 5.92 -4.04
C MET A 79 10.95 5.33 -3.15
N LEU A 80 10.23 4.32 -3.62
CA LEU A 80 9.30 3.57 -2.78
C LEU A 80 10.04 2.71 -1.76
N ALA A 81 11.07 1.97 -2.18
CA ALA A 81 11.87 1.12 -1.30
C ALA A 81 12.51 1.92 -0.15
N SER A 82 13.10 3.08 -0.44
CA SER A 82 13.69 3.97 0.59
C SER A 82 12.69 4.52 1.61
N ARG A 83 11.40 4.59 1.28
CA ARG A 83 10.35 4.94 2.24
C ARG A 83 10.00 3.77 3.17
N PHE A 84 10.22 2.54 2.74
CA PHE A 84 9.95 1.32 3.53
C PHE A 84 11.14 0.87 4.38
N GLU A 85 12.36 1.34 4.12
CA GLU A 85 13.54 1.03 4.95
C GLU A 85 13.48 1.62 6.38
N GLY A 86 12.56 2.56 6.65
CA GLY A 86 12.42 3.21 7.96
C GLY A 86 13.64 4.08 8.33
N PRO A 87 13.53 4.99 9.33
CA PRO A 87 14.72 5.67 9.83
C PRO A 87 15.65 4.60 10.44
N ALA A 88 16.91 4.60 10.00
CA ALA A 88 17.94 3.78 10.63
C ALA A 88 17.86 3.99 12.15
N VAL A 89 17.59 2.89 12.88
CA VAL A 89 17.77 2.86 14.33
C VAL A 89 19.25 3.14 14.56
N ASN A 90 19.56 4.38 14.93
CA ASN A 90 20.86 4.72 15.48
C ASN A 90 20.98 3.96 16.81
N GLN A 91 21.87 2.96 16.82
CA GLN A 91 22.41 2.41 18.07
C GLN A 91 23.31 3.44 18.75
#